data_AF-A0AAD5MPH7-F1
#
_entry.id   AF-A0AAD5MPH7-F1
#
_cell.length_a   1.000
_cell.length_b   1.000
_cell.length_c   1.000
_cell.angle_alpha   90.00
_cell.angle_beta   90.00
_cell.angle_gamma   90.00
#
_symmetry.space_group_name_H-M   'P 1'
#
loop_
_entity.id
_entity.type
_entity.pdbx_description
1 polymer ?
#
loop_
_entity_poly.entity_id
_entity_poly.type
_entity_poly.pdbx_seq_one_letter_code
_entity_poly.pdbx_strand_id
1 'polypeptide(L)'
;SWTAIKDAVLEPLSTPLKDGSLLNYLRSQKDDPSARQAISRSVDFHFLSQVMISYNATNSSTDRLIFDVLDLIENTYRVNMSVLFPVVWGEKSREIYQKRGQYGGTLSRTTPCQVLELLDGIRMWRTVLNHSRPSSNDNTGKAPLIYDVRFLLRAFLSLMHPGSELKYRSFVECNGLSLAFSCTSSRDLSVRKLAYCVLQSFLSLMQELDVDAVEDRCKYLYIYILRLFKQSIEGVAPRLSHIVSHFFARLSKLCLHPESPLFTPVLSFLSLKPIIDLNNVPELYKLLLSSSTDHHNQEREWILTLISEGLIEPMDYNLLQNRSGIKLLISLFPTCMVDMASRRLILSILKSAVQMPSVAHDLFYRMNLHSWIASIITDSSISPWERCYLGQIYSILIESERKHCRRSTDIPEHGYNVAYTTVRITSRVVLLAMNSLSDKFIAVENIEAIQSTIEAKWRPKATDKVIISDWISSYFRFCHIITNILLFIPFFVELYVVDVIVG
;
A
#
# COMPACT_ATOMS: atom_id res chain seq x y z
N SER A 1 37.70 13.48 -11.81
CA SER A 1 38.32 13.23 -10.49
C SER A 1 37.33 13.59 -9.39
N TRP A 2 37.46 13.02 -8.19
CA TRP A 2 36.61 13.35 -7.05
C TRP A 2 36.60 14.86 -6.72
N THR A 3 37.75 15.53 -6.81
CA THR A 3 37.89 16.97 -6.58
C THR A 3 37.00 17.81 -7.51
N ALA A 4 37.01 17.52 -8.82
CA ALA A 4 36.17 18.23 -9.78
C ALA A 4 34.66 18.04 -9.52
N ILE A 5 34.25 16.85 -9.04
CA ILE A 5 32.84 16.58 -8.69
C ILE A 5 32.47 17.30 -7.39
N LYS A 6 33.37 17.30 -6.40
CA LYS A 6 33.20 18.03 -5.14
C LYS A 6 33.06 19.53 -5.40
N ASP A 7 33.95 20.11 -6.20
CA ASP A 7 33.94 21.54 -6.52
C ASP A 7 32.67 21.93 -7.31
N ALA A 8 32.21 21.09 -8.23
CA ALA A 8 30.94 21.31 -8.94
C ALA A 8 29.70 21.32 -8.02
N VAL A 9 29.69 20.48 -6.97
CA VAL A 9 28.60 20.46 -5.97
C VAL A 9 28.67 21.67 -5.01
N LEU A 10 29.85 22.25 -4.83
CA LEU A 10 30.06 23.41 -3.95
C LEU A 10 29.78 24.75 -4.64
N GLU A 11 29.78 24.82 -5.98
CA GLU A 11 29.48 26.06 -6.71
C GLU A 11 27.97 26.44 -6.65
N PRO A 12 27.62 27.65 -6.18
CA PRO A 12 26.23 28.04 -5.88
C PRO A 12 25.33 28.25 -7.13
N LEU A 13 25.91 28.30 -8.33
CA LEU A 13 25.22 28.55 -9.60
C LEU A 13 25.04 27.30 -10.46
N SER A 14 25.76 26.22 -10.16
CA SER A 14 25.59 24.97 -10.88
C SER A 14 24.57 24.11 -10.13
N THR A 15 23.44 23.86 -10.76
CA THR A 15 22.51 22.81 -10.35
C THR A 15 22.83 21.53 -11.12
N PRO A 16 23.64 20.57 -10.60
CA PRO A 16 23.60 19.26 -11.24
C PRO A 16 23.94 18.11 -10.27
N LEU A 17 23.06 17.80 -9.31
CA LEU A 17 22.88 16.39 -8.92
C LEU A 17 21.95 15.65 -9.91
N LYS A 18 21.56 16.34 -11.00
CA LYS A 18 20.59 15.87 -12.00
C LYS A 18 21.05 14.65 -12.81
N ASP A 19 22.37 14.43 -12.96
CA ASP A 19 22.87 13.48 -13.97
C ASP A 19 23.44 12.16 -13.41
N GLY A 20 23.31 11.87 -12.12
CA GLY A 20 23.74 10.57 -11.54
C GLY A 20 25.25 10.27 -11.63
N SER A 21 26.05 11.20 -12.14
CA SER A 21 27.51 11.08 -12.32
C SER A 21 28.23 10.82 -11.00
N LEU A 22 27.83 11.51 -9.92
CA LEU A 22 28.34 11.29 -8.56
C LEU A 22 28.04 9.88 -8.06
N LEU A 23 26.82 9.39 -8.24
CA LEU A 23 26.42 8.06 -7.81
C LEU A 23 27.21 6.97 -8.55
N ASN A 24 27.36 7.11 -9.86
CA ASN A 24 28.11 6.18 -10.70
C ASN A 24 29.61 6.16 -10.34
N TYR A 25 30.19 7.32 -10.05
CA TYR A 25 31.57 7.43 -9.57
C TYR A 25 31.77 6.77 -8.20
N LEU A 26 30.87 7.03 -7.24
CA LEU A 26 30.93 6.41 -5.92
C LEU A 26 30.73 4.88 -5.98
N ARG A 27 29.97 4.37 -6.96
CA ARG A 27 29.81 2.93 -7.18
C ARG A 27 31.06 2.30 -7.79
N SER A 28 31.70 2.95 -8.77
CA SER A 28 32.90 2.40 -9.42
C SER A 28 34.13 2.39 -8.51
N GLN A 29 34.23 3.35 -7.61
CA GLN A 29 35.33 3.46 -6.64
C GLN A 29 35.07 2.69 -5.34
N LYS A 30 33.96 1.96 -5.25
CA LYS A 30 33.59 1.25 -4.02
C LYS A 30 34.65 0.23 -3.60
N ASP A 31 35.34 -0.44 -4.51
CA ASP A 31 36.23 -1.56 -4.15
C ASP A 31 37.69 -1.14 -3.89
N ASP A 32 38.06 0.10 -4.21
CA ASP A 32 39.42 0.62 -4.01
C ASP A 32 39.60 1.18 -2.57
N PRO A 33 40.46 0.57 -1.73
CA PRO A 33 40.68 1.01 -0.35
C PRO A 33 41.33 2.40 -0.27
N SER A 34 42.15 2.79 -1.25
CA SER A 34 42.82 4.10 -1.27
C SER A 34 41.82 5.22 -1.59
N ALA A 35 40.92 4.97 -2.55
CA ALA A 35 39.83 5.87 -2.89
C ALA A 35 38.85 6.04 -1.73
N ARG A 36 38.54 4.96 -0.99
CA ARG A 36 37.68 5.04 0.21
C ARG A 36 38.23 6.00 1.26
N GLN A 37 39.53 5.91 1.54
CA GLN A 37 40.16 6.76 2.56
C GLN A 37 40.26 8.22 2.09
N ALA A 38 40.53 8.45 0.80
CA ALA A 38 40.53 9.78 0.21
C ALA A 38 39.14 10.44 0.25
N ILE A 39 38.09 9.71 -0.15
CA ILE A 39 36.70 10.20 -0.11
C ILE A 39 36.30 10.48 1.33
N SER A 40 36.53 9.56 2.26
CA SER A 40 36.19 9.72 3.67
C SER A 40 36.80 10.98 4.30
N ARG A 41 38.06 11.30 3.98
CA ARG A 41 38.74 12.51 4.48
C ARG A 41 38.29 13.81 3.84
N SER A 42 37.66 13.73 2.68
CA SER A 42 37.29 14.89 1.87
C SER A 42 35.82 15.26 1.96
N VAL A 43 34.98 14.42 2.53
CA VAL A 43 33.57 14.72 2.79
C VAL A 43 33.50 15.59 4.04
N ASP A 44 33.53 16.90 3.82
CA ASP A 44 33.49 17.90 4.88
C ASP A 44 32.05 18.31 5.23
N PHE A 45 31.86 18.95 6.38
CA PHE A 45 30.56 19.52 6.80
C PHE A 45 29.94 20.42 5.73
N HIS A 46 30.75 21.20 5.02
CA HIS A 46 30.28 22.11 3.96
C HIS A 46 29.71 21.37 2.75
N PHE A 47 30.32 20.24 2.35
CA PHE A 47 29.79 19.41 1.28
C PHE A 47 28.45 18.79 1.69
N LEU A 48 28.41 18.21 2.89
CA LEU A 48 27.20 17.57 3.41
C LEU A 48 26.04 18.57 3.59
N SER A 49 26.32 19.78 4.07
CA SER A 49 25.29 20.80 4.22
C SER A 49 24.72 21.24 2.86
N GLN A 50 25.55 21.41 1.83
CA GLN A 50 25.06 21.74 0.48
C GLN A 50 24.18 20.62 -0.11
N VAL A 51 24.58 19.37 0.06
CA VAL A 51 23.76 18.23 -0.38
C VAL A 51 22.40 18.24 0.33
N MET A 52 22.36 18.47 1.65
CA MET A 52 21.11 18.55 2.41
C MET A 52 20.25 19.76 2.06
N ILE A 53 20.84 20.90 1.68
CA ILE A 53 20.11 22.09 1.20
C ILE A 53 19.43 21.78 -0.14
N SER A 54 20.10 21.02 -1.01
CA SER A 54 19.55 20.62 -2.31
C SER A 54 18.46 19.54 -2.22
N TYR A 55 18.40 18.83 -1.10
CA TYR A 55 17.49 17.72 -0.87
C TYR A 55 16.14 18.19 -0.34
N ASN A 56 15.06 17.93 -1.06
CA ASN A 56 13.70 18.32 -0.65
C ASN A 56 12.94 17.22 0.10
N ALA A 57 13.61 16.11 0.44
CA ALA A 57 13.02 14.92 1.06
C ALA A 57 11.85 14.32 0.28
N THR A 58 11.74 14.56 -1.04
CA THR A 58 10.66 14.02 -1.87
C THR A 58 11.06 12.70 -2.54
N ASN A 59 10.07 12.02 -3.11
CA ASN A 59 10.29 10.81 -3.89
C ASN A 59 10.65 11.10 -5.37
N SER A 60 11.16 12.30 -5.67
CA SER A 60 11.60 12.70 -7.00
C SER A 60 12.85 11.91 -7.44
N SER A 61 13.09 11.80 -8.74
CA SER A 61 14.28 11.10 -9.26
C SER A 61 15.57 11.69 -8.72
N THR A 62 15.66 13.02 -8.60
CA THR A 62 16.81 13.72 -8.03
C THR A 62 17.00 13.40 -6.56
N ASP A 63 15.94 13.49 -5.74
CA ASP A 63 16.03 13.22 -4.31
C ASP A 63 16.36 11.75 -4.02
N ARG A 64 15.85 10.81 -4.83
CA ARG A 64 16.26 9.39 -4.73
C ARG A 64 17.76 9.20 -4.95
N LEU A 65 18.32 9.87 -5.97
CA LEU A 65 19.77 9.82 -6.24
C LEU A 65 20.56 10.41 -5.08
N ILE A 66 20.12 11.54 -4.52
CA ILE A 66 20.75 12.17 -3.36
C ILE A 66 20.72 11.23 -2.15
N PHE A 67 19.58 10.61 -1.87
CA PHE A 67 19.46 9.63 -0.79
C PHE A 67 20.39 8.44 -0.97
N ASP A 68 20.47 7.88 -2.18
CA ASP A 68 21.34 6.75 -2.48
C ASP A 68 22.83 7.12 -2.35
N VAL A 69 23.20 8.36 -2.70
CA VAL A 69 24.53 8.90 -2.46
C VAL A 69 24.82 8.99 -0.96
N LEU A 70 23.91 9.56 -0.17
CA LEU A 70 24.06 9.67 1.28
C LEU A 70 24.18 8.31 1.95
N ASP A 71 23.34 7.34 1.56
CA ASP A 71 23.38 5.97 2.09
C ASP A 71 24.69 5.25 1.73
N LEU A 72 25.23 5.47 0.52
CA LEU A 72 26.56 4.96 0.17
C LEU A 72 27.67 5.60 1.01
N ILE A 73 27.64 6.92 1.21
CA ILE A 73 28.65 7.63 2.00
C ILE A 73 28.65 7.12 3.46
N GLU A 74 27.47 6.93 4.04
CA GLU A 74 27.32 6.44 5.41
C GLU A 74 27.69 4.95 5.54
N ASN A 75 27.10 4.07 4.72
CA ASN A 75 27.25 2.62 4.89
C ASN A 75 28.53 2.06 4.29
N THR A 76 28.99 2.58 3.14
CA THR A 76 30.15 2.05 2.41
C THR A 76 31.43 2.78 2.80
N TYR A 77 31.39 4.11 2.83
CA TYR A 77 32.56 4.95 3.12
C TYR A 77 32.74 5.27 4.61
N ARG A 78 31.77 4.86 5.47
CA ARG A 78 31.80 4.99 6.93
C ARG A 78 32.08 6.43 7.41
N VAL A 79 31.60 7.42 6.66
CA VAL A 79 31.72 8.82 7.06
C VAL A 79 30.76 9.09 8.21
N ASN A 80 31.23 9.78 9.24
CA ASN A 80 30.40 10.12 10.38
C ASN A 80 29.41 11.25 10.02
N MET A 81 28.13 10.89 9.90
CA MET A 81 27.04 11.84 9.65
C MET A 81 26.58 12.58 10.92
N SER A 82 27.16 12.28 12.09
CA SER A 82 26.73 12.90 13.35
C SER A 82 26.91 14.40 13.40
N VAL A 83 27.80 14.93 12.56
CA VAL A 83 28.05 16.37 12.40
C VAL A 83 26.79 17.12 11.94
N LEU A 84 25.86 16.44 11.27
CA LEU A 84 24.61 17.03 10.80
C LEU A 84 23.46 16.93 11.80
N PHE A 85 23.52 16.09 12.85
CA PHE A 85 22.35 15.89 13.72
C PHE A 85 22.05 17.11 14.60
N PRO A 86 20.77 17.49 14.80
CA PRO A 86 19.57 17.04 14.08
C PRO A 86 19.59 17.42 12.60
N VAL A 87 19.26 16.47 11.71
CA VAL A 87 19.31 16.69 10.25
C VAL A 87 18.18 17.61 9.82
N VAL A 88 18.52 18.64 9.07
CA VAL A 88 17.62 19.64 8.49
C VAL A 88 17.80 19.60 6.97
N TRP A 89 16.73 19.79 6.18
CA TRP A 89 16.78 19.66 4.72
C TRP A 89 16.01 20.77 4.01
N GLY A 90 16.24 20.88 2.70
CA GLY A 90 15.60 21.84 1.81
C GLY A 90 16.15 23.25 1.92
N GLU A 91 15.61 24.18 1.15
CA GLU A 91 16.17 25.55 1.06
C GLU A 91 16.13 26.31 2.40
N LYS A 92 15.10 26.09 3.22
CA LYS A 92 14.99 26.67 4.57
C LYS A 92 16.14 26.25 5.51
N SER A 93 16.82 25.14 5.21
CA SER A 93 17.96 24.66 6.00
C SER A 93 19.25 25.48 5.79
N ARG A 94 19.32 26.29 4.72
CA ARG A 94 20.53 27.08 4.39
C ARG A 94 20.94 28.00 5.53
N GLU A 95 20.00 28.76 6.08
CA GLU A 95 20.27 29.68 7.19
C GLU A 95 20.70 28.93 8.46
N ILE A 96 20.10 27.77 8.71
CA ILE A 96 20.39 26.93 9.87
C ILE A 96 21.82 26.39 9.79
N TYR A 97 22.22 25.85 8.63
CA TYR A 97 23.57 25.36 8.42
C TYR A 97 24.63 26.47 8.41
N GLN A 98 24.30 27.65 7.90
CA GLN A 98 25.19 28.82 7.96
C GLN A 98 25.45 29.26 9.40
N LYS A 99 24.39 29.41 10.21
CA LYS A 99 24.52 29.73 11.65
C LYS A 99 25.32 28.66 12.38
N ARG A 100 25.09 27.38 12.06
CA ARG A 100 25.84 26.26 12.65
C ARG A 100 27.31 26.27 12.26
N GLY A 101 27.65 26.66 11.03
CA GLY A 101 29.03 26.83 10.59
C GLY A 101 29.75 28.01 11.26
N GLN A 102 29.04 29.10 11.55
CA GLN A 102 29.60 30.31 12.17
C GLN A 102 29.75 30.19 13.69
N TYR A 103 28.73 29.67 14.38
CA TYR A 103 28.67 29.64 15.85
C TYR A 103 28.98 28.25 16.44
N GLY A 104 29.14 27.22 15.61
CA GLY A 104 29.33 25.84 16.04
C GLY A 104 28.05 25.16 16.53
N GLY A 105 28.10 23.83 16.68
CA GLY A 105 26.93 23.00 16.99
C GLY A 105 26.34 23.18 18.40
N THR A 106 27.12 23.67 19.36
CA THR A 106 26.69 23.85 20.76
C THR A 106 25.92 25.15 20.96
N LEU A 107 26.33 26.24 20.27
CA LEU A 107 25.70 27.56 20.41
C LEU A 107 24.48 27.72 19.49
N SER A 108 24.44 26.99 18.36
CA SER A 108 23.31 26.99 17.42
C SER A 108 22.65 25.59 17.37
N ARG A 109 22.08 25.16 18.50
CA ARG A 109 21.34 23.89 18.58
C ARG A 109 19.98 24.03 17.91
N THR A 110 19.71 23.22 16.91
CA THR A 110 18.37 23.09 16.32
C THR A 110 17.48 22.28 17.25
N THR A 111 16.27 22.79 17.52
CA THR A 111 15.32 22.06 18.34
C THR A 111 14.54 21.06 17.47
N PRO A 112 14.07 19.92 18.04
CA PRO A 112 13.25 18.98 17.29
C PRO A 112 11.99 19.61 16.68
N CYS A 113 11.40 20.61 17.35
CA CYS A 113 10.25 21.35 16.83
C CYS A 113 10.58 22.12 15.54
N GLN A 114 11.74 22.77 15.45
CA GLN A 114 12.17 23.45 14.22
C GLN A 114 12.35 22.49 13.05
N VAL A 115 12.76 21.24 13.31
CA VAL A 115 12.84 20.20 12.26
C VAL A 115 11.44 19.83 11.77
N LEU A 116 10.46 19.73 12.67
CA LEU A 116 9.07 19.43 12.32
C LEU A 116 8.41 20.56 11.52
N GLU A 117 8.78 21.82 11.73
CA GLU A 117 8.27 22.98 10.96
C GLU A 117 8.67 22.97 9.48
N LEU A 118 9.68 22.17 9.10
CA LEU A 118 10.05 21.95 7.71
C LEU A 118 9.04 21.06 6.97
N LEU A 119 8.25 20.28 7.71
CA LEU A 119 7.30 19.34 7.16
C LEU A 119 5.96 20.02 6.88
N ASP A 120 5.54 19.94 5.62
CA ASP A 120 4.16 20.23 5.25
C ASP A 120 3.21 19.09 5.66
N GLY A 121 2.27 19.38 6.57
CA GLY A 121 1.27 18.44 7.07
C GLY A 121 0.37 17.85 5.99
N ILE A 122 0.02 18.60 4.93
CA ILE A 122 -0.82 18.10 3.84
C ILE A 122 -0.04 17.07 3.02
N ARG A 123 1.23 17.38 2.69
CA ARG A 123 2.12 16.45 1.99
C ARG A 123 2.43 15.21 2.82
N MET A 124 2.57 15.36 4.14
CA MET A 124 2.72 14.23 5.06
C MET A 124 1.50 13.31 5.00
N TRP A 125 0.28 13.85 5.08
CA TRP A 125 -0.93 13.03 4.98
C TRP A 125 -1.05 12.33 3.62
N ARG A 126 -0.71 13.01 2.52
CA ARG A 126 -0.64 12.36 1.19
C ARG A 126 0.39 11.24 1.15
N THR A 127 1.51 11.40 1.84
CA THR A 127 2.56 10.36 1.96
C THR A 127 2.05 9.16 2.74
N VAL A 128 1.39 9.38 3.88
CA VAL A 128 0.74 8.32 4.68
C VAL A 128 -0.12 7.42 3.78
N LEU A 129 -0.97 8.01 2.94
CA LEU A 129 -1.94 7.27 2.13
C LEU A 129 -1.38 6.61 0.87
N ASN A 130 -0.28 7.14 0.33
CA ASN A 130 0.19 6.77 -1.02
C ASN A 130 1.60 6.18 -1.08
N HIS A 131 2.36 6.12 0.02
CA HIS A 131 3.75 5.66 0.00
C HIS A 131 3.95 4.23 -0.55
N SER A 132 2.96 3.35 -0.37
CA SER A 132 2.99 1.96 -0.85
C SER A 132 2.29 1.76 -2.20
N ARG A 133 1.64 2.79 -2.74
CA ARG A 133 0.99 2.70 -4.05
C ARG A 133 2.07 2.64 -5.13
N PRO A 134 1.93 1.77 -6.14
CA PRO A 134 2.84 1.80 -7.29
C PRO A 134 2.77 3.20 -7.90
N SER A 135 3.92 3.79 -8.23
CA SER A 135 3.97 5.07 -8.95
C SER A 135 3.19 4.87 -10.25
N SER A 136 1.97 5.36 -10.31
CA SER A 136 1.19 5.37 -11.53
C SER A 136 1.99 6.18 -12.53
N ASN A 137 2.37 5.56 -13.65
CA ASN A 137 2.82 6.26 -14.85
C ASN A 137 1.59 6.99 -15.45
N ASP A 138 0.96 7.85 -14.65
CA ASP A 138 -0.13 8.67 -15.08
C ASP A 138 0.49 9.73 -16.00
N ASN A 139 0.12 9.65 -17.29
CA ASN A 139 0.54 10.57 -18.35
C ASN A 139 0.12 12.04 -18.10
N THR A 140 -0.36 12.38 -16.90
CA THR A 140 -0.75 13.72 -16.46
C THR A 140 0.42 14.56 -15.92
N GLY A 141 1.66 14.05 -15.93
CA GLY A 141 2.89 14.82 -15.70
C GLY A 141 3.07 15.38 -14.28
N LYS A 142 2.11 15.15 -13.36
CA LYS A 142 2.18 15.56 -11.96
C LYS A 142 2.25 14.33 -11.07
N ALA A 143 3.42 13.71 -11.00
CA ALA A 143 3.69 12.70 -9.97
C ALA A 143 3.30 13.28 -8.60
N PRO A 144 2.58 12.53 -7.74
CA PRO A 144 2.21 13.04 -6.44
C PRO A 144 3.48 13.39 -5.67
N LEU A 145 3.60 14.67 -5.28
CA LEU A 145 4.67 15.16 -4.42
C LEU A 145 4.53 14.46 -3.06
N ILE A 146 5.23 13.33 -2.91
CA ILE A 146 5.26 12.47 -1.73
C ILE A 146 6.65 12.57 -1.12
N TYR A 147 6.75 12.50 0.21
CA TYR A 147 8.04 12.46 0.88
C TYR A 147 8.70 11.07 0.80
N ASP A 148 10.04 11.02 0.82
CA ASP A 148 10.77 9.77 0.96
C ASP A 148 10.67 9.25 2.40
N VAL A 149 9.90 8.18 2.57
CA VAL A 149 9.67 7.51 3.84
C VAL A 149 10.96 6.97 4.45
N ARG A 150 11.92 6.51 3.64
CA ARG A 150 13.18 5.93 4.14
C ARG A 150 13.98 6.98 4.90
N PHE A 151 14.01 8.19 4.36
CA PHE A 151 14.65 9.34 5.01
C PHE A 151 13.86 9.80 6.23
N LEU A 152 12.54 10.02 6.09
CA LEU A 152 11.72 10.56 7.18
C LEU A 152 11.72 9.69 8.42
N LEU A 153 11.62 8.36 8.28
CA LEU A 153 11.64 7.46 9.44
C LEU A 153 13.00 7.51 10.17
N ARG A 154 14.12 7.60 9.44
CA ARG A 154 15.46 7.79 10.04
C ARG A 154 15.57 9.15 10.73
N ALA A 155 15.04 10.20 10.10
CA ALA A 155 14.99 11.53 10.69
C ALA A 155 14.19 11.52 12.01
N PHE A 156 13.02 10.87 12.04
CA PHE A 156 12.21 10.75 13.26
C PHE A 156 12.93 10.02 14.39
N LEU A 157 13.65 8.93 14.09
CA LEU A 157 14.47 8.25 15.10
C LEU A 157 15.54 9.17 15.68
N SER A 158 16.17 10.01 14.86
CA SER A 158 17.17 10.98 15.34
C SER A 158 16.58 12.06 16.27
N LEU A 159 15.28 12.35 16.16
CA LEU A 159 14.58 13.30 17.03
C LEU A 159 14.14 12.66 18.37
N MET A 160 14.04 11.33 18.44
CA MET A 160 13.49 10.57 19.57
C MET A 160 14.58 9.92 20.44
N HIS A 161 15.71 10.58 20.65
CA HIS A 161 16.72 10.15 21.63
C HIS A 161 16.21 10.31 23.09
N PRO A 162 16.73 9.52 24.05
CA PRO A 162 16.42 9.70 25.47
C PRO A 162 16.77 11.12 25.93
N GLY A 163 15.87 11.77 26.68
CA GLY A 163 16.02 13.17 27.08
C GLY A 163 15.74 14.20 25.99
N SER A 164 15.04 13.83 24.91
CA SER A 164 14.61 14.76 23.87
C SER A 164 13.60 15.79 24.38
N GLU A 165 13.78 17.05 23.96
CA GLU A 165 12.82 18.14 24.17
C GLU A 165 11.64 18.10 23.16
N LEU A 166 11.47 16.98 22.44
CA LEU A 166 10.43 16.82 21.43
C LEU A 166 9.04 16.86 22.07
N LYS A 167 8.24 17.87 21.70
CA LYS A 167 6.82 17.93 22.06
C LYS A 167 6.04 16.87 21.29
N TYR A 168 5.50 15.87 22.00
CA TYR A 168 4.77 14.76 21.39
C TYR A 168 3.58 15.22 20.54
N ARG A 169 2.85 16.24 20.99
CA ARG A 169 1.68 16.78 20.28
C ARG A 169 2.04 17.32 18.90
N SER A 170 3.12 18.09 18.79
CA SER A 170 3.63 18.62 17.52
C SER A 170 4.01 17.49 16.55
N PHE A 171 4.61 16.41 17.05
CA PHE A 171 4.94 15.24 16.23
C PHE A 171 3.70 14.55 15.65
N VAL A 172 2.62 14.47 16.43
CA VAL A 172 1.34 13.89 15.97
C VAL A 172 0.62 14.84 15.01
N GLU A 173 0.61 16.16 15.29
CA GLU A 173 0.00 17.19 14.42
C GLU A 173 0.66 17.23 13.03
N CYS A 174 1.97 17.03 12.95
CA CYS A 174 2.71 16.88 11.68
C CYS A 174 2.47 15.53 10.97
N ASN A 175 1.58 14.67 11.48
CA ASN A 175 1.32 13.30 11.01
C ASN A 175 2.55 12.37 11.03
N GLY A 176 3.55 12.64 11.89
CA GLY A 176 4.73 11.79 12.02
C GLY A 176 4.39 10.40 12.56
N LEU A 177 3.54 10.34 13.59
CA LEU A 177 3.05 9.08 14.15
C LEU A 177 2.17 8.32 13.15
N SER A 178 1.31 9.04 12.43
CA SER A 178 0.45 8.46 11.39
C SER A 178 1.27 7.84 10.25
N LEU A 179 2.39 8.47 9.88
CA LEU A 179 3.32 7.92 8.90
C LEU A 179 3.97 6.63 9.42
N ALA A 180 4.44 6.61 10.66
CA ALA A 180 5.02 5.40 11.25
C ALA A 180 4.03 4.22 11.24
N PHE A 181 2.76 4.44 11.60
CA PHE A 181 1.73 3.41 11.48
C PHE A 181 1.53 2.95 10.04
N SER A 182 1.39 3.88 9.10
CA SER A 182 1.18 3.51 7.69
C SER A 182 2.32 2.66 7.12
N CYS A 183 3.56 2.99 7.46
CA CYS A 183 4.76 2.30 6.96
C CYS A 183 4.88 0.83 7.40
N THR A 184 4.11 0.39 8.40
CA THR A 184 4.03 -1.04 8.80
C THR A 184 3.43 -1.94 7.70
N SER A 185 2.70 -1.36 6.74
CA SER A 185 2.12 -2.07 5.58
C SER A 185 3.07 -2.17 4.37
N SER A 186 4.20 -1.46 4.41
CA SER A 186 5.16 -1.39 3.30
C SER A 186 5.68 -2.77 2.88
N ARG A 187 5.96 -2.96 1.59
CA ARG A 187 6.58 -4.17 1.04
C ARG A 187 8.01 -4.35 1.52
N ASP A 188 8.72 -3.25 1.77
CA ASP A 188 10.13 -3.27 2.14
C ASP A 188 10.32 -3.57 3.63
N LEU A 189 11.06 -4.64 3.94
CA LEU A 189 11.32 -5.06 5.33
C LEU A 189 12.08 -3.99 6.12
N SER A 190 13.01 -3.27 5.48
CA SER A 190 13.80 -2.21 6.12
C SER A 190 12.91 -1.05 6.58
N VAL A 191 11.98 -0.61 5.73
CA VAL A 191 11.00 0.44 6.02
C VAL A 191 10.09 0.01 7.17
N ARG A 192 9.60 -1.24 7.15
CA ARG A 192 8.80 -1.79 8.25
C ARG A 192 9.56 -1.78 9.58
N LYS A 193 10.80 -2.28 9.60
CA LYS A 193 11.64 -2.28 10.80
C LYS A 193 11.84 -0.87 11.35
N LEU A 194 12.17 0.10 10.49
CA LEU A 194 12.31 1.51 10.89
C LEU A 194 11.00 2.06 11.47
N ALA A 195 9.85 1.74 10.86
CA ALA A 195 8.55 2.15 11.34
C ALA A 195 8.25 1.62 12.74
N TYR A 196 8.48 0.31 12.98
CA TYR A 196 8.33 -0.28 14.31
C TYR A 196 9.32 0.30 15.34
N CYS A 197 10.55 0.60 14.93
CA CYS A 197 11.50 1.31 15.78
C CYS A 197 10.98 2.70 16.16
N VAL A 198 10.44 3.48 15.22
CA VAL A 198 9.87 4.81 15.50
C VAL A 198 8.71 4.69 16.50
N LEU A 199 7.81 3.71 16.32
CA LEU A 199 6.69 3.48 17.25
C LEU A 199 7.19 3.11 18.66
N GLN A 200 8.22 2.27 18.76
CA GLN A 200 8.81 1.88 20.04
C GLN A 200 9.57 3.04 20.70
N SER A 201 10.36 3.81 19.95
CA SER A 201 11.06 5.00 20.44
C SER A 201 10.07 6.07 20.91
N PHE A 202 8.98 6.28 20.17
CA PHE A 202 7.92 7.20 20.58
C PHE A 202 7.22 6.72 21.86
N LEU A 203 6.95 5.42 21.99
CA LEU A 203 6.39 4.85 23.22
C LEU A 203 7.33 5.06 24.43
N SER A 204 8.64 4.87 24.26
CA SER A 204 9.64 5.10 25.31
C SER A 204 9.72 6.58 25.69
N LEU A 205 9.78 7.48 24.70
CA LEU A 205 9.75 8.94 24.93
C LEU A 205 8.52 9.35 25.75
N MET A 206 7.35 8.82 25.40
CA MET A 206 6.10 9.11 26.12
C MET A 206 6.09 8.58 27.56
N GLN A 207 6.87 7.55 27.87
CA GLN A 207 6.99 6.99 29.23
C GLN A 207 7.98 7.78 30.09
N GLU A 208 9.06 8.28 29.48
CA GLU A 208 10.10 9.07 30.17
C GLU A 208 9.68 10.51 30.46
N LEU A 209 8.79 11.09 29.64
CA LEU A 209 8.26 12.43 29.87
C LEU A 209 7.49 12.45 31.20
N ASP A 210 8.04 13.07 32.23
CA ASP A 210 7.35 13.30 33.50
C ASP A 210 6.48 14.55 33.33
N VAL A 211 5.16 14.41 33.37
CA VAL A 211 4.25 15.54 33.19
C VAL A 211 3.07 15.42 34.14
N ASP A 212 3.08 16.27 35.16
CA ASP A 212 2.11 16.35 36.26
C ASP A 212 0.83 17.15 35.91
N ALA A 213 0.55 17.40 34.62
CA ALA A 213 -0.56 18.26 34.22
C ALA A 213 -1.86 17.49 33.88
N VAL A 214 -3.00 18.07 34.28
CA VAL A 214 -4.38 17.62 33.98
C VAL A 214 -4.67 17.59 32.46
N GLU A 215 -3.86 18.29 31.66
CA GLU A 215 -3.96 18.38 30.18
C GLU A 215 -3.43 17.12 29.45
N ASP A 216 -2.82 16.15 30.16
CA ASP A 216 -2.13 15.00 29.54
C ASP A 216 -2.93 13.68 29.52
N ARG A 217 -4.26 13.70 29.64
CA ARG A 217 -5.07 12.48 29.43
C ARG A 217 -4.82 11.86 28.05
N CYS A 218 -4.54 12.68 27.04
CA CYS A 218 -4.20 12.24 25.69
C CYS A 218 -2.87 11.46 25.63
N LYS A 219 -1.89 11.77 26.49
CA LYS A 219 -0.62 11.03 26.58
C LYS A 219 -0.87 9.57 26.93
N TYR A 220 -1.67 9.31 27.97
CA TYR A 220 -2.03 7.96 28.39
C TYR A 220 -2.81 7.20 27.31
N LEU A 221 -3.63 7.90 26.53
CA LEU A 221 -4.32 7.30 25.38
C LEU A 221 -3.34 6.85 24.29
N TYR A 222 -2.33 7.66 23.94
CA TYR A 222 -1.29 7.23 22.99
C TYR A 222 -0.48 6.05 23.52
N ILE A 223 -0.10 6.06 24.80
CA ILE A 223 0.60 4.94 25.44
C ILE A 223 -0.26 3.68 25.37
N TYR A 224 -1.56 3.79 25.66
CA TYR A 224 -2.52 2.70 25.57
C TYR A 224 -2.59 2.12 24.15
N ILE A 225 -2.81 2.96 23.14
CA ILE A 225 -2.92 2.55 21.73
C ILE A 225 -1.63 1.86 21.26
N LEU A 226 -0.46 2.42 21.59
CA LEU A 226 0.83 1.86 21.21
C LEU A 226 1.11 0.51 21.88
N ARG A 227 0.76 0.37 23.17
CA ARG A 227 0.90 -0.89 23.91
C ARG A 227 -0.04 -1.96 23.34
N LEU A 228 -1.29 -1.59 23.09
CA LEU A 228 -2.30 -2.47 22.53
C LEU A 228 -1.92 -2.90 21.10
N PHE A 229 -1.42 -1.98 20.27
CA PHE A 229 -0.86 -2.31 18.96
C PHE A 229 0.34 -3.26 19.08
N LYS A 230 1.30 -2.97 19.97
CA LYS A 230 2.47 -3.82 20.23
C LYS A 230 2.06 -5.23 20.66
N GLN A 231 1.06 -5.37 21.53
CA GLN A 231 0.57 -6.65 22.00
C GLN A 231 -0.16 -7.46 20.91
N SER A 232 -0.73 -6.77 19.91
CA SER A 232 -1.46 -7.39 18.81
C SER A 232 -0.56 -7.93 17.69
N ILE A 233 0.73 -7.68 17.76
CA ILE A 233 1.70 -8.05 16.71
C ILE A 233 2.32 -9.40 17.02
N GLU A 234 2.11 -10.35 16.10
CA GLU A 234 2.71 -11.67 16.14
C GLU A 234 3.96 -11.69 15.24
N GLY A 235 5.15 -11.56 15.85
CA GLY A 235 6.44 -11.71 15.16
C GLY A 235 7.27 -10.43 14.99
N VAL A 236 8.41 -10.57 14.32
CA VAL A 236 9.38 -9.46 14.13
C VAL A 236 9.04 -8.67 12.88
N ALA A 237 8.51 -7.46 13.07
CA ALA A 237 8.13 -6.54 12.01
C ALA A 237 7.25 -7.17 10.89
N PRO A 238 6.13 -7.84 11.26
CA PRO A 238 5.25 -8.43 10.28
C PRO A 238 4.66 -7.36 9.37
N ARG A 239 4.23 -7.78 8.19
CA ARG A 239 3.58 -6.90 7.25
C ARG A 239 2.09 -6.85 7.56
N LEU A 240 1.58 -5.65 7.87
CA LEU A 240 0.16 -5.44 8.09
C LEU A 240 -0.57 -5.09 6.78
N SER A 241 -1.88 -5.30 6.75
CA SER A 241 -2.73 -4.75 5.69
C SER A 241 -2.75 -3.23 5.77
N HIS A 242 -2.79 -2.57 4.61
CA HIS A 242 -2.89 -1.13 4.52
C HIS A 242 -4.16 -0.62 5.21
N ILE A 243 -5.28 -1.36 5.19
CA ILE A 243 -6.52 -0.99 5.89
C ILE A 243 -6.26 -0.87 7.40
N VAL A 244 -5.55 -1.83 7.99
CA VAL A 244 -5.24 -1.84 9.43
C VAL A 244 -4.23 -0.74 9.77
N SER A 245 -3.16 -0.61 9.00
CA SER A 245 -2.16 0.45 9.21
C SER A 245 -2.76 1.85 9.07
N HIS A 246 -3.65 2.06 8.09
CA HIS A 246 -4.38 3.31 7.87
C HIS A 246 -5.42 3.60 8.97
N PHE A 247 -5.99 2.56 9.59
CA PHE A 247 -6.86 2.72 10.75
C PHE A 247 -6.10 3.34 11.92
N PHE A 248 -4.94 2.78 12.28
CA PHE A 248 -4.11 3.34 13.35
C PHE A 248 -3.55 4.72 13.01
N ALA A 249 -3.23 4.98 11.74
CA ALA A 249 -2.79 6.30 11.27
C ALA A 249 -3.89 7.38 11.35
N ARG A 250 -5.17 7.00 11.20
CA ARG A 250 -6.30 7.91 11.44
C ARG A 250 -6.57 8.06 12.93
N LEU A 251 -6.49 6.96 13.68
CA LEU A 251 -6.69 6.95 15.12
C LEU A 251 -5.71 7.89 15.82
N SER A 252 -4.43 7.89 15.44
CA SER A 252 -3.45 8.83 16.00
C SER A 252 -3.86 10.28 15.82
N LYS A 253 -4.50 10.63 14.70
CA LYS A 253 -5.03 11.99 14.47
C LYS A 253 -6.35 12.23 15.20
N LEU A 254 -7.22 11.22 15.27
CA LEU A 254 -8.50 11.30 15.98
C LEU A 254 -8.29 11.58 17.47
N CYS A 255 -7.21 11.09 18.07
CA CYS A 255 -6.85 11.40 19.45
C CYS A 255 -6.53 12.88 19.72
N LEU A 256 -6.24 13.69 18.69
CA LEU A 256 -6.10 15.13 18.82
C LEU A 256 -7.45 15.86 18.84
N HIS A 257 -8.52 15.18 18.41
CA HIS A 257 -9.84 15.75 18.15
C HIS A 257 -10.95 14.99 18.90
N PRO A 258 -10.98 15.05 20.25
CA PRO A 258 -12.00 14.37 21.05
C PRO A 258 -13.43 14.88 20.79
N GLU A 259 -13.58 16.07 20.19
CA GLU A 259 -14.85 16.64 19.71
C GLU A 259 -15.47 15.86 18.54
N SER A 260 -14.69 15.01 17.88
CA SER A 260 -15.18 14.23 16.76
C SER A 260 -16.21 13.20 17.24
N PRO A 261 -17.35 13.06 16.54
CA PRO A 261 -18.35 12.04 16.88
C PRO A 261 -17.82 10.62 16.75
N LEU A 262 -16.71 10.42 16.02
CA LEU A 262 -16.07 9.12 15.85
C LEU A 262 -15.16 8.73 17.02
N PHE A 263 -14.80 9.69 17.87
CA PHE A 263 -13.89 9.44 18.98
C PHE A 263 -14.47 8.37 19.92
N THR A 264 -15.73 8.51 20.32
CA THR A 264 -16.38 7.59 21.27
C THR A 264 -16.58 6.17 20.70
N PRO A 265 -17.18 5.99 19.50
CA PRO A 265 -17.33 4.65 18.91
C PRO A 265 -15.99 3.93 18.75
N VAL A 266 -14.96 4.62 18.25
CA VAL A 266 -13.64 4.02 18.02
C VAL A 266 -12.93 3.71 19.33
N LEU A 267 -12.94 4.64 20.30
CA LEU A 267 -12.29 4.40 21.59
C LEU A 267 -12.98 3.27 22.37
N SER A 268 -14.31 3.19 22.31
CA SER A 268 -15.07 2.11 22.95
C SER A 268 -14.65 0.75 22.40
N PHE A 269 -14.35 0.63 21.10
CA PHE A 269 -13.83 -0.61 20.54
C PHE A 269 -12.46 -0.98 21.08
N LEU A 270 -11.56 0.01 21.16
CA LEU A 270 -10.21 -0.23 21.65
C LEU A 270 -10.22 -0.68 23.11
N SER A 271 -11.22 -0.31 23.90
CA SER A 271 -11.33 -0.74 25.31
C SER A 271 -12.04 -2.08 25.50
N LEU A 272 -12.76 -2.61 24.50
CA LEU A 272 -13.50 -3.88 24.62
C LEU A 272 -12.59 -5.10 24.72
N LYS A 273 -11.43 -5.08 24.07
CA LYS A 273 -10.51 -6.22 24.03
C LYS A 273 -9.08 -5.76 24.34
N PRO A 274 -8.31 -6.55 25.11
CA PRO A 274 -6.91 -6.25 25.40
C PRO A 274 -5.98 -6.42 24.18
N ILE A 275 -6.47 -7.05 23.10
CA ILE A 275 -5.75 -7.32 21.86
C ILE A 275 -6.70 -7.05 20.69
N ILE A 276 -6.19 -6.42 19.63
CA ILE A 276 -6.92 -6.23 18.38
C ILE A 276 -6.60 -7.38 17.42
N ASP A 277 -7.65 -7.89 16.80
CA ASP A 277 -7.51 -8.81 15.69
C ASP A 277 -7.10 -8.06 14.41
N LEU A 278 -5.81 -8.15 14.07
CA LEU A 278 -5.23 -7.51 12.88
C LEU A 278 -5.57 -8.23 11.57
N ASN A 279 -6.26 -9.38 11.62
CA ASN A 279 -6.68 -10.13 10.44
C ASN A 279 -8.07 -9.73 9.93
N ASN A 280 -8.71 -8.76 10.57
CA ASN A 280 -10.04 -8.26 10.22
C ASN A 280 -10.05 -6.73 10.18
N VAL A 281 -11.01 -6.16 9.42
CA VAL A 281 -11.19 -4.70 9.40
C VAL A 281 -11.70 -4.25 10.78
N PRO A 282 -10.98 -3.36 11.49
CA PRO A 282 -11.41 -2.90 12.80
C PRO A 282 -12.77 -2.20 12.73
N GLU A 283 -13.70 -2.59 13.61
CA GLU A 283 -15.04 -2.01 13.77
C GLU A 283 -15.89 -1.86 12.49
N LEU A 284 -15.68 -2.74 11.51
CA LEU A 284 -16.40 -2.66 10.23
C LEU A 284 -17.92 -2.57 10.41
N TYR A 285 -18.54 -3.53 11.09
CA TYR A 285 -20.00 -3.60 11.17
C TYR A 285 -20.61 -2.46 11.99
N LYS A 286 -19.99 -2.12 13.13
CA LYS A 286 -20.50 -1.09 14.03
C LYS A 286 -20.53 0.28 13.36
N LEU A 287 -19.47 0.63 12.63
CA LEU A 287 -19.38 1.93 11.95
C LEU A 287 -20.21 1.96 10.65
N LEU A 288 -20.23 0.86 9.91
CA LEU A 288 -20.91 0.80 8.61
C LEU A 288 -22.45 0.73 8.76
N LEU A 289 -22.91 -0.02 9.76
CA LEU A 289 -24.32 -0.17 10.13
C LEU A 289 -24.63 0.55 11.44
N SER A 290 -24.04 1.74 11.61
CA SER A 290 -24.19 2.53 12.83
C SER A 290 -25.65 2.76 13.20
N SER A 291 -25.96 2.53 14.47
CA SER A 291 -27.26 2.81 15.10
C SER A 291 -27.35 4.22 15.69
N SER A 292 -26.33 5.06 15.48
CA SER A 292 -26.30 6.43 16.00
C SER A 292 -27.34 7.30 15.28
N THR A 293 -28.24 7.96 16.02
CA THR A 293 -29.30 8.77 15.42
C THR A 293 -28.73 9.95 14.63
N ASP A 294 -27.69 10.58 15.17
CA ASP A 294 -27.21 11.87 14.67
C ASP A 294 -25.94 11.73 13.81
N HIS A 295 -25.13 10.69 14.06
CA HIS A 295 -23.78 10.56 13.48
C HIS A 295 -23.58 9.33 12.58
N HIS A 296 -24.62 8.53 12.31
CA HIS A 296 -24.51 7.32 11.49
C HIS A 296 -23.88 7.55 10.11
N ASN A 297 -24.17 8.68 9.45
CA ASN A 297 -23.59 8.99 8.14
C ASN A 297 -22.08 9.27 8.23
N GLN A 298 -21.63 9.99 9.26
CA GLN A 298 -20.21 10.31 9.46
C GLN A 298 -19.41 9.05 9.83
N GLU A 299 -19.97 8.18 10.68
CA GLU A 299 -19.36 6.89 11.02
C GLU A 299 -19.21 6.00 9.79
N ARG A 300 -20.26 5.93 8.96
CA ARG A 300 -20.27 5.16 7.71
C ARG A 300 -19.28 5.70 6.69
N GLU A 301 -19.28 7.00 6.47
CA GLU A 301 -18.37 7.67 5.54
C GLU A 301 -16.92 7.43 5.95
N TRP A 302 -16.61 7.47 7.25
CA TRP A 302 -15.26 7.25 7.75
C TRP A 302 -14.75 5.84 7.47
N ILE A 303 -15.55 4.81 7.77
CA ILE A 303 -15.13 3.42 7.53
C ILE A 303 -15.04 3.10 6.03
N LEU A 304 -15.95 3.63 5.22
CA LEU A 304 -15.89 3.49 3.76
C LEU A 304 -14.69 4.23 3.16
N THR A 305 -14.34 5.41 3.68
CA THR A 305 -13.15 6.16 3.28
C THR A 305 -11.88 5.41 3.65
N LEU A 306 -11.83 4.83 4.85
CA LEU A 306 -10.71 3.98 5.29
C LEU A 306 -10.50 2.79 4.33
N ILE A 307 -11.58 2.09 3.96
CA ILE A 307 -11.51 0.94 3.04
C ILE A 307 -11.11 1.41 1.63
N SER A 308 -11.73 2.48 1.12
CA SER A 308 -11.42 3.05 -0.21
C SER A 308 -9.94 3.43 -0.33
N GLU A 309 -9.37 4.05 0.71
CA GLU A 309 -7.96 4.46 0.68
C GLU A 309 -6.98 3.34 1.04
N GLY A 310 -7.42 2.34 1.81
CA GLY A 310 -6.62 1.20 2.25
C GLY A 310 -6.66 -0.02 1.31
N LEU A 311 -7.58 -0.09 0.35
CA LEU A 311 -7.63 -1.19 -0.61
C LEU A 311 -6.61 -0.98 -1.74
N ILE A 312 -5.35 -1.31 -1.49
CA ILE A 312 -4.23 -1.09 -2.42
C ILE A 312 -3.76 -2.40 -3.05
N GLU A 313 -3.78 -3.50 -2.29
CA GLU A 313 -3.28 -4.80 -2.72
C GLU A 313 -4.28 -5.94 -2.52
N PRO A 314 -4.06 -7.11 -3.18
CA PRO A 314 -4.90 -8.30 -2.98
C PRO A 314 -4.96 -8.77 -1.52
N MET A 315 -3.90 -8.54 -0.74
CA MET A 315 -3.88 -8.87 0.69
C MET A 315 -4.95 -8.07 1.47
N ASP A 316 -5.16 -6.80 1.10
CA ASP A 316 -6.15 -5.92 1.73
C ASP A 316 -7.58 -6.35 1.36
N TYR A 317 -7.76 -6.84 0.13
CA TYR A 317 -9.01 -7.45 -0.32
C TYR A 317 -9.36 -8.71 0.50
N ASN A 318 -8.38 -9.59 0.72
CA ASN A 318 -8.59 -10.81 1.49
C ASN A 318 -9.00 -10.50 2.93
N LEU A 319 -8.38 -9.49 3.55
CA LEU A 319 -8.76 -9.02 4.89
C LEU A 319 -10.21 -8.51 4.91
N LEU A 320 -10.62 -7.75 3.90
CA LEU A 320 -12.01 -7.31 3.77
C LEU A 320 -12.98 -8.49 3.57
N GLN A 321 -12.56 -9.54 2.86
CA GLN A 321 -13.37 -10.74 2.61
C GLN A 321 -13.49 -11.69 3.81
N ASN A 322 -12.57 -11.67 4.77
CA ASN A 322 -12.66 -12.49 5.99
C ASN A 322 -13.99 -12.28 6.74
N ARG A 323 -14.59 -11.09 6.59
CA ARG A 323 -15.91 -10.73 7.15
C ARG A 323 -16.97 -10.47 6.07
N SER A 324 -16.78 -11.02 4.87
CA SER A 324 -17.67 -10.81 3.71
C SER A 324 -17.93 -9.33 3.40
N GLY A 325 -16.92 -8.47 3.59
CA GLY A 325 -17.07 -7.02 3.50
C GLY A 325 -17.61 -6.57 2.14
N ILE A 326 -17.07 -7.09 1.04
CA ILE A 326 -17.53 -6.75 -0.31
C ILE A 326 -18.99 -7.15 -0.54
N LYS A 327 -19.37 -8.37 -0.12
CA LYS A 327 -20.76 -8.84 -0.24
C LYS A 327 -21.71 -7.91 0.50
N LEU A 328 -21.30 -7.45 1.68
CA LEU A 328 -22.06 -6.48 2.45
C LEU A 328 -22.16 -5.13 1.73
N LEU A 329 -21.07 -4.58 1.18
CA LEU A 329 -21.09 -3.33 0.41
C LEU A 329 -22.02 -3.41 -0.81
N ILE A 330 -21.95 -4.50 -1.56
CA ILE A 330 -22.80 -4.80 -2.73
C ILE A 330 -24.28 -4.88 -2.32
N SER A 331 -24.57 -5.52 -1.20
CA SER A 331 -25.94 -5.64 -0.68
C SER A 331 -26.50 -4.32 -0.14
N LEU A 332 -25.64 -3.47 0.41
CA LEU A 332 -26.01 -2.22 1.04
C LEU A 332 -26.24 -1.11 0.00
N PHE A 333 -25.52 -1.12 -1.12
CA PHE A 333 -25.58 -0.10 -2.17
C PHE A 333 -27.01 0.26 -2.68
N PRO A 334 -27.90 -0.68 -3.06
CA PRO A 334 -29.23 -0.35 -3.56
C PRO A 334 -30.20 0.11 -2.45
N THR A 335 -29.85 -0.05 -1.18
CA THR A 335 -30.77 0.27 -0.08
C THR A 335 -30.95 1.78 0.09
N CYS A 336 -32.06 2.17 0.71
CA CYS A 336 -32.32 3.56 1.12
C CYS A 336 -31.50 4.01 2.33
N MET A 337 -30.76 3.09 2.98
CA MET A 337 -29.95 3.37 4.16
C MET A 337 -28.65 4.11 3.84
N VAL A 338 -28.29 4.20 2.55
CA VAL A 338 -27.01 4.75 2.08
C VAL A 338 -27.24 6.06 1.34
N ASP A 339 -26.55 7.08 1.80
CA ASP A 339 -26.51 8.39 1.15
C ASP A 339 -25.60 8.39 -0.09
N MET A 340 -25.69 9.44 -0.90
CA MET A 340 -24.91 9.55 -2.13
C MET A 340 -23.39 9.55 -1.90
N ALA A 341 -22.89 10.09 -0.77
CA ALA A 341 -21.45 10.08 -0.49
C ALA A 341 -20.96 8.67 -0.19
N SER A 342 -21.69 7.92 0.63
CA SER A 342 -21.39 6.51 0.90
C SER A 342 -21.48 5.64 -0.37
N ARG A 343 -22.49 5.85 -1.24
CA ARG A 343 -22.57 5.15 -2.54
C ARG A 343 -21.37 5.42 -3.44
N ARG A 344 -20.89 6.68 -3.50
CA ARG A 344 -19.67 7.04 -4.22
C ARG A 344 -18.44 6.30 -3.68
N LEU A 345 -18.31 6.19 -2.36
CA LEU A 345 -17.22 5.45 -1.74
C LEU A 345 -17.29 3.94 -2.02
N ILE A 346 -18.49 3.33 -1.96
CA ILE A 346 -18.69 1.93 -2.33
C ILE A 346 -18.25 1.68 -3.77
N LEU A 347 -18.65 2.54 -4.71
CA LEU A 347 -18.24 2.44 -6.10
C LEU A 347 -16.72 2.61 -6.26
N SER A 348 -16.10 3.55 -5.54
CA SER A 348 -14.64 3.74 -5.52
C SER A 348 -13.89 2.50 -5.02
N ILE A 349 -14.41 1.84 -3.98
CA ILE A 349 -13.88 0.57 -3.44
C ILE A 349 -13.97 -0.51 -4.52
N LEU A 350 -15.13 -0.68 -5.14
CA LEU A 350 -15.34 -1.68 -6.20
C LEU A 350 -14.43 -1.42 -7.41
N LYS A 351 -14.27 -0.16 -7.83
CA LYS A 351 -13.35 0.20 -8.92
C LYS A 351 -11.90 -0.16 -8.57
N SER A 352 -11.44 0.17 -7.37
CA SER A 352 -10.09 -0.15 -6.90
C SER A 352 -9.87 -1.67 -6.83
N ALA A 353 -10.90 -2.42 -6.40
CA ALA A 353 -10.86 -3.88 -6.34
C ALA A 353 -10.71 -4.51 -7.75
N VAL A 354 -11.50 -4.04 -8.71
CA VAL A 354 -11.53 -4.56 -10.08
C VAL A 354 -10.28 -4.21 -10.89
N GLN A 355 -9.55 -3.16 -10.51
CA GLN A 355 -8.25 -2.82 -11.11
C GLN A 355 -7.16 -3.87 -10.82
N MET A 356 -7.31 -4.66 -9.76
CA MET A 356 -6.38 -5.74 -9.41
C MET A 356 -6.78 -7.04 -10.14
N PRO A 357 -5.94 -7.64 -11.01
CA PRO A 357 -6.36 -8.77 -11.83
C PRO A 357 -6.80 -10.03 -11.07
N SER A 358 -6.12 -10.38 -9.98
CA SER A 358 -6.49 -11.55 -9.15
C SER A 358 -7.82 -11.34 -8.41
N VAL A 359 -8.07 -10.11 -7.95
CA VAL A 359 -9.29 -9.74 -7.23
C VAL A 359 -10.47 -9.62 -8.19
N ALA A 360 -10.26 -9.06 -9.39
CA ALA A 360 -11.27 -8.99 -10.44
C ALA A 360 -11.81 -10.38 -10.81
N HIS A 361 -10.91 -11.37 -10.94
CA HIS A 361 -11.30 -12.76 -11.17
C HIS A 361 -12.18 -13.31 -10.04
N ASP A 362 -11.78 -13.10 -8.78
CA ASP A 362 -12.58 -13.54 -7.62
C ASP A 362 -13.96 -12.85 -7.57
N LEU A 363 -14.00 -11.54 -7.84
CA LEU A 363 -15.23 -10.75 -7.94
C LEU A 363 -16.14 -11.23 -9.07
N PHE A 364 -15.56 -11.67 -10.19
CA PHE A 364 -16.31 -12.18 -11.32
C PHE A 364 -16.99 -13.52 -10.99
N TYR A 365 -16.24 -14.50 -10.47
CA TYR A 365 -16.75 -15.86 -10.23
C TYR A 365 -17.43 -16.05 -8.88
N ARG A 366 -16.84 -15.59 -7.77
CA ARG A 366 -17.39 -15.83 -6.44
C ARG A 366 -18.50 -14.84 -6.10
N MET A 367 -18.31 -13.58 -6.44
CA MET A 367 -19.26 -12.51 -6.09
C MET A 367 -20.29 -12.23 -7.20
N ASN A 368 -20.16 -12.84 -8.38
CA ASN A 368 -21.04 -12.60 -9.54
C ASN A 368 -21.23 -11.11 -9.85
N LEU A 369 -20.16 -10.31 -9.70
CA LEU A 369 -20.24 -8.85 -9.77
C LEU A 369 -20.82 -8.36 -11.12
N HIS A 370 -20.49 -9.03 -12.22
CA HIS A 370 -21.00 -8.71 -13.56
C HIS A 370 -22.54 -8.80 -13.64
N SER A 371 -23.13 -9.82 -13.00
CA SER A 371 -24.58 -10.02 -12.95
C SER A 371 -25.26 -9.03 -12.01
N TRP A 372 -24.62 -8.74 -10.87
CA TRP A 372 -25.11 -7.71 -9.95
C TRP A 372 -25.13 -6.33 -10.61
N ILE A 373 -24.07 -5.92 -11.33
CA ILE A 373 -24.04 -4.64 -12.05
C ILE A 373 -25.19 -4.58 -13.06
N ALA A 374 -25.41 -5.65 -13.85
CA ALA A 374 -26.50 -5.69 -14.82
C ALA A 374 -27.89 -5.56 -14.18
N SER A 375 -28.09 -6.12 -12.99
CA SER A 375 -29.36 -5.99 -12.25
C SER A 375 -29.56 -4.61 -11.65
N ILE A 376 -28.48 -3.99 -11.16
CA ILE A 376 -28.55 -2.70 -10.47
C ILE A 376 -28.72 -1.57 -11.48
N ILE A 377 -28.02 -1.59 -12.61
CA ILE A 377 -28.00 -0.48 -13.57
C ILE A 377 -29.37 -0.13 -14.17
N THR A 378 -30.30 -1.10 -14.15
CA THR A 378 -31.69 -0.92 -14.60
C THR A 378 -32.60 -0.27 -13.57
N ASP A 379 -32.18 -0.17 -12.31
CA ASP A 379 -32.96 0.43 -11.25
C ASP A 379 -33.15 1.93 -11.49
N SER A 380 -34.37 2.42 -11.26
CA SER A 380 -34.76 3.82 -11.39
C SER A 380 -34.21 4.69 -10.26
N SER A 381 -33.86 4.08 -9.11
CA SER A 381 -33.31 4.78 -7.95
C SER A 381 -31.88 5.31 -8.15
N ILE A 382 -31.22 4.91 -9.23
CA ILE A 382 -29.80 5.16 -9.48
C ILE A 382 -29.61 6.36 -10.38
N SER A 383 -28.74 7.27 -9.95
CA SER A 383 -28.42 8.46 -10.71
C SER A 383 -27.69 8.13 -12.03
N PRO A 384 -27.85 8.97 -13.07
CA PRO A 384 -27.11 8.80 -14.31
C PRO A 384 -25.58 8.75 -14.13
N TRP A 385 -25.03 9.44 -13.13
CA TRP A 385 -23.59 9.40 -12.83
C TRP A 385 -23.17 8.03 -12.27
N GLU A 386 -23.94 7.46 -11.34
CA GLU A 386 -23.68 6.11 -10.80
C GLU A 386 -23.78 5.05 -11.90
N ARG A 387 -24.74 5.18 -12.83
CA ARG A 387 -24.82 4.31 -14.01
C ARG A 387 -23.54 4.36 -14.82
N CYS A 388 -23.07 5.54 -15.22
CA CYS A 388 -21.80 5.69 -15.96
C CYS A 388 -20.62 5.07 -15.19
N TYR A 389 -20.56 5.27 -13.88
CA TYR A 389 -19.47 4.73 -13.06
C TYR A 389 -19.53 3.20 -12.93
N LEU A 390 -20.72 2.62 -12.77
CA LEU A 390 -20.94 1.18 -12.82
C LEU A 390 -20.56 0.59 -14.19
N GLY A 391 -20.88 1.29 -15.28
CA GLY A 391 -20.44 0.93 -16.63
C GLY A 391 -18.92 0.88 -16.76
N GLN A 392 -18.21 1.83 -16.13
CA GLN A 392 -16.75 1.84 -16.08
C GLN A 392 -16.19 0.67 -15.25
N ILE A 393 -16.79 0.36 -14.09
CA ILE A 393 -16.38 -0.81 -13.29
C ILE A 393 -16.60 -2.09 -14.10
N TYR A 394 -17.74 -2.20 -14.78
CA TYR A 394 -18.07 -3.35 -15.62
C TYR A 394 -17.07 -3.53 -16.76
N SER A 395 -16.71 -2.46 -17.48
CA SER A 395 -15.75 -2.53 -18.59
C SER A 395 -14.36 -3.00 -18.13
N ILE A 396 -13.87 -2.50 -16.99
CA ILE A 396 -12.60 -2.95 -16.41
C ILE A 396 -12.69 -4.42 -15.96
N LEU A 397 -13.82 -4.83 -15.36
CA LEU A 397 -14.03 -6.20 -14.89
C LEU A 397 -13.96 -7.21 -16.02
N ILE A 398 -14.71 -6.99 -17.10
CA ILE A 398 -14.76 -7.93 -18.21
C ILE A 398 -13.42 -8.00 -18.96
N GLU A 399 -12.70 -6.89 -19.07
CA GLU A 399 -11.39 -6.87 -19.74
C GLU A 399 -10.31 -7.56 -18.88
N SER A 400 -10.38 -7.39 -17.56
CA SER A 400 -9.52 -8.11 -16.61
C SER A 400 -9.76 -9.62 -16.67
N GLU A 401 -11.03 -10.04 -16.64
CA GLU A 401 -11.40 -11.45 -16.72
C GLU A 401 -11.04 -12.06 -18.08
N ARG A 402 -11.26 -11.34 -19.18
CA ARG A 402 -10.79 -11.77 -20.51
C ARG A 402 -9.28 -11.99 -20.52
N LYS A 403 -8.49 -11.07 -19.97
CA LYS A 403 -7.03 -11.22 -19.86
C LYS A 403 -6.63 -12.42 -19.00
N HIS A 404 -7.38 -12.68 -17.93
CA HIS A 404 -7.18 -13.85 -17.08
C HIS A 404 -7.44 -15.15 -17.84
N CYS A 405 -8.62 -15.27 -18.49
CA CYS A 405 -8.97 -16.40 -19.35
C CYS A 405 -7.93 -16.68 -20.45
N ARG A 406 -7.32 -15.64 -21.02
CA ARG A 406 -6.27 -15.80 -22.04
C ARG A 406 -4.93 -16.29 -21.51
N ARG A 407 -4.62 -16.00 -20.24
CA ARG A 407 -3.33 -16.27 -19.60
C ARG A 407 -3.30 -17.61 -18.87
N SER A 408 -4.43 -18.04 -18.32
CA SER A 408 -4.50 -19.25 -17.53
C SER A 408 -4.39 -20.49 -18.41
N THR A 409 -3.45 -21.38 -18.07
CA THR A 409 -3.29 -22.70 -18.68
C THR A 409 -4.20 -23.76 -18.07
N ASP A 410 -4.81 -23.44 -16.93
CA ASP A 410 -5.45 -24.42 -16.04
C ASP A 410 -6.98 -24.32 -16.04
N ILE A 411 -7.55 -23.40 -16.84
CA ILE A 411 -9.00 -23.28 -16.98
C ILE A 411 -9.49 -24.39 -17.93
N PRO A 412 -10.39 -25.29 -17.48
CA PRO A 412 -11.03 -26.26 -18.36
C PRO A 412 -11.70 -25.53 -19.53
N GLU A 413 -11.76 -26.13 -20.73
CA GLU A 413 -12.37 -25.47 -21.91
C GLU A 413 -13.78 -24.89 -21.66
N HIS A 414 -14.50 -25.46 -20.70
CA HIS A 414 -15.83 -25.02 -20.30
C HIS A 414 -15.84 -23.71 -19.50
N GLY A 415 -14.78 -23.38 -18.76
CA GLY A 415 -14.74 -22.22 -17.86
C GLY A 415 -14.77 -20.88 -18.59
N TYR A 416 -13.96 -20.72 -19.65
CA TYR A 416 -13.95 -19.48 -20.43
C TYR A 416 -15.24 -19.32 -21.26
N ASN A 417 -15.87 -20.42 -21.68
CA ASN A 417 -17.14 -20.40 -22.41
C ASN A 417 -18.28 -19.90 -21.52
N VAL A 418 -18.34 -20.37 -20.26
CA VAL A 418 -19.31 -19.87 -19.28
C VAL A 418 -19.09 -18.38 -19.03
N ALA A 419 -17.87 -17.94 -18.75
CA ALA A 419 -17.57 -16.52 -18.55
C ALA A 419 -17.93 -15.66 -19.77
N TYR A 420 -17.61 -16.12 -20.98
CA TYR A 420 -17.95 -15.40 -22.21
C TYR A 420 -19.47 -15.29 -22.41
N THR A 421 -20.21 -16.39 -22.19
CA THR A 421 -21.67 -16.40 -22.35
C THR A 421 -22.38 -15.52 -21.32
N THR A 422 -21.96 -15.53 -20.04
CA THR A 422 -22.54 -14.66 -19.01
C THR A 422 -22.22 -13.19 -19.28
N VAL A 423 -21.01 -12.88 -19.75
CA VAL A 423 -20.65 -11.53 -20.18
C VAL A 423 -21.50 -11.07 -21.35
N ARG A 424 -21.76 -11.92 -22.36
CA ARG A 424 -22.65 -11.57 -23.49
C ARG A 424 -24.08 -11.28 -23.06
N ILE A 425 -24.60 -11.97 -22.05
CA ILE A 425 -25.95 -11.74 -21.52
C ILE A 425 -25.99 -10.43 -20.74
N THR A 426 -25.07 -10.28 -19.77
CA THR A 426 -25.03 -9.09 -18.90
C THR A 426 -24.69 -7.82 -19.66
N SER A 427 -23.80 -7.88 -20.65
CA SER A 427 -23.39 -6.71 -21.43
C SER A 427 -24.53 -6.13 -22.25
N ARG A 428 -25.47 -6.95 -22.75
CA ARG A 428 -26.65 -6.43 -23.45
C ARG A 428 -27.46 -5.49 -22.56
N VAL A 429 -27.67 -5.87 -21.31
CA VAL A 429 -28.41 -5.06 -20.33
C VAL A 429 -27.63 -3.78 -20.01
N VAL A 430 -26.33 -3.89 -19.74
CA VAL A 430 -25.47 -2.73 -19.46
C VAL A 430 -25.42 -1.76 -20.64
N LEU A 431 -25.28 -2.27 -21.87
CA LEU A 431 -25.25 -1.47 -23.10
C LEU A 431 -26.58 -0.74 -23.34
N LEU A 432 -27.72 -1.41 -23.12
CA LEU A 432 -29.03 -0.75 -23.22
C LEU A 432 -29.17 0.41 -22.22
N ALA A 433 -28.74 0.19 -20.96
CA ALA A 433 -28.75 1.23 -19.94
C ALA A 433 -27.80 2.40 -20.30
N MET A 434 -26.60 2.11 -20.82
CA MET A 434 -25.64 3.13 -21.25
C MET A 434 -26.11 3.90 -22.49
N ASN A 435 -26.74 3.23 -23.46
CA ASN A 435 -27.26 3.88 -24.67
C ASN A 435 -28.34 4.92 -24.36
N SER A 436 -29.09 4.74 -23.28
CA SER A 436 -30.04 5.76 -22.81
C SER A 436 -29.38 7.05 -22.30
N LEU A 437 -28.05 7.02 -22.10
CA LEU A 437 -27.21 8.11 -21.60
C LEU A 437 -26.14 8.52 -22.64
N SER A 438 -26.43 8.34 -23.93
CA SER A 438 -25.49 8.64 -25.02
C SER A 438 -25.09 10.12 -25.12
N ASP A 439 -25.78 11.00 -24.40
CA ASP A 439 -25.44 12.43 -24.24
C ASP A 439 -24.14 12.63 -23.44
N LYS A 440 -23.69 11.63 -22.68
CA LYS A 440 -22.51 11.72 -21.82
C LYS A 440 -21.29 11.06 -22.43
N PHE A 441 -20.19 11.79 -22.52
CA PHE A 441 -18.91 11.30 -23.03
C PHE A 441 -18.44 9.98 -22.37
N ILE A 442 -18.52 9.90 -21.03
CA ILE A 442 -18.10 8.70 -20.28
C ILE A 442 -18.95 7.47 -20.64
N ALA A 443 -20.24 7.67 -20.96
CA ALA A 443 -21.11 6.56 -21.37
C ALA A 443 -20.69 6.01 -22.74
N VAL A 444 -20.34 6.89 -23.69
CA VAL A 444 -19.83 6.51 -25.02
C VAL A 444 -18.51 5.74 -24.90
N GLU A 445 -17.55 6.23 -24.12
CA GLU A 445 -16.27 5.54 -23.88
C GLU A 445 -16.49 4.14 -23.27
N ASN A 446 -17.41 4.01 -22.32
CA ASN A 446 -17.75 2.72 -21.73
C ASN A 446 -18.41 1.77 -22.75
N ILE A 447 -19.30 2.26 -23.61
CA ILE A 447 -19.96 1.46 -24.67
C ILE A 447 -18.90 0.89 -25.61
N GLU A 448 -17.99 1.74 -26.10
CA GLU A 448 -16.90 1.33 -27.00
C GLU A 448 -15.98 0.31 -26.34
N ALA A 449 -15.58 0.54 -25.08
CA ALA A 449 -14.73 -0.38 -24.32
C ALA A 449 -15.40 -1.74 -24.13
N ILE A 450 -16.71 -1.76 -23.83
CA ILE A 450 -17.48 -3.00 -23.64
C ILE A 450 -17.60 -3.78 -24.97
N GLN A 451 -17.97 -3.10 -26.05
CA GLN A 451 -18.08 -3.72 -27.38
C GLN A 451 -16.74 -4.31 -27.85
N SER A 452 -15.67 -3.52 -27.74
CA SER A 452 -14.30 -3.96 -28.06
C SER A 452 -13.89 -5.21 -27.28
N THR A 453 -14.25 -5.30 -26.00
CA THR A 453 -13.93 -6.46 -25.15
C THR A 453 -14.72 -7.72 -25.56
N ILE A 454 -15.98 -7.56 -25.98
CA ILE A 454 -16.85 -8.68 -26.41
C ILE A 454 -16.39 -9.25 -27.75
N GLU A 455 -16.01 -8.39 -28.69
CA GLU A 455 -15.53 -8.78 -30.03
C GLU A 455 -14.14 -9.43 -29.99
N ALA A 456 -13.35 -9.09 -28.98
CA ALA A 456 -12.03 -9.63 -28.82
C ALA A 456 -12.02 -11.13 -28.45
N LYS A 457 -10.93 -11.83 -28.77
CA LYS A 457 -10.78 -13.27 -28.46
C LYS A 457 -10.66 -13.51 -26.95
N TRP A 458 -11.48 -14.45 -26.42
CA TRP A 458 -11.50 -14.90 -25.02
C TRP A 458 -10.71 -16.20 -24.79
N ARG A 459 -10.59 -17.04 -25.82
CA ARG A 459 -9.89 -18.33 -25.73
C ARG A 459 -8.41 -18.17 -25.32
N PRO A 460 -7.84 -19.13 -24.57
CA PRO A 460 -6.42 -19.17 -24.24
C PRO A 460 -5.54 -19.02 -25.49
N LYS A 461 -4.37 -18.39 -25.34
CA LYS A 461 -3.36 -18.46 -26.40
C LYS A 461 -2.86 -19.91 -26.44
N ALA A 462 -3.00 -20.57 -27.59
CA ALA A 462 -2.29 -21.83 -27.82
C ALA A 462 -0.81 -21.56 -27.56
N THR A 463 -0.27 -22.14 -26.49
CA THR A 463 1.17 -22.21 -26.32
C THR A 463 1.63 -23.37 -27.18
N ASP A 464 2.76 -23.23 -27.87
CA ASP A 464 3.45 -24.31 -28.59
C ASP A 464 4.00 -25.37 -27.61
N LYS A 465 3.11 -25.92 -26.78
CA LYS A 465 3.35 -27.06 -25.88
C LYS A 465 2.83 -28.37 -26.49
N VAL A 466 2.68 -28.42 -27.82
CA VAL A 466 2.29 -29.64 -28.53
C VAL A 466 3.44 -30.67 -28.59
N ILE A 467 4.69 -30.28 -28.35
CA ILE A 467 5.83 -31.21 -28.57
C ILE A 467 6.19 -32.05 -27.34
N ILE A 468 5.85 -31.62 -26.11
CA ILE A 468 6.25 -32.36 -24.89
C ILE A 468 5.12 -33.27 -24.38
N SER A 469 3.84 -32.92 -24.59
CA SER A 469 2.73 -33.80 -24.21
C SER A 469 2.64 -35.06 -25.07
N ASP A 470 3.05 -34.99 -26.34
CA ASP A 470 3.04 -36.16 -27.23
C ASP A 470 4.17 -37.16 -26.91
N TRP A 471 5.30 -36.69 -26.37
CA TRP A 471 6.37 -37.56 -25.87
C TRP A 471 5.96 -38.27 -24.58
N ILE A 472 5.35 -37.56 -23.63
CA ILE A 472 4.90 -38.16 -22.35
C ILE A 472 3.70 -39.09 -22.58
N SER A 473 2.78 -38.74 -23.49
CA SER A 473 1.64 -39.58 -23.89
C SER A 473 2.09 -40.84 -24.64
N SER A 474 3.11 -40.75 -25.51
CA SER A 474 3.69 -41.93 -26.17
C SER A 474 4.45 -42.83 -25.20
N TYR A 475 5.16 -42.27 -24.22
CA TYR A 475 5.86 -43.05 -23.20
C TYR A 475 4.89 -43.78 -22.25
N PHE A 476 3.80 -43.14 -21.86
CA PHE A 476 2.74 -43.78 -21.06
C PHE A 476 1.96 -44.84 -21.85
N ARG A 477 1.71 -44.64 -23.15
CA ARG A 477 1.11 -45.68 -24.01
C ARG A 477 2.03 -46.89 -24.19
N PHE A 478 3.35 -46.67 -24.27
CA PHE A 478 4.31 -47.78 -24.38
C PHE A 478 4.36 -48.62 -23.09
N CYS A 479 4.33 -47.98 -21.91
CA CYS A 479 4.25 -48.71 -20.64
C CYS A 479 2.93 -49.47 -20.48
N HIS A 480 1.79 -48.91 -20.92
CA HIS A 480 0.48 -49.57 -20.78
C HIS A 480 0.28 -50.76 -21.74
N ILE A 481 1.03 -50.79 -22.85
CA ILE A 481 1.04 -51.94 -23.78
C ILE A 481 1.84 -53.11 -23.19
N ILE A 482 2.95 -52.84 -22.48
CA ILE A 482 3.75 -53.88 -21.82
C ILE A 482 2.97 -54.53 -20.66
N THR A 483 2.21 -53.75 -19.88
CA THR A 483 1.40 -54.30 -18.77
C THR A 483 0.22 -55.16 -19.27
N ASN A 484 -0.33 -54.88 -20.45
CA ASN A 484 -1.45 -55.63 -21.01
C ASN A 484 -1.05 -56.93 -21.73
N ILE A 485 0.22 -57.08 -22.13
CA ILE A 485 0.73 -58.31 -22.76
C ILE A 485 1.01 -59.42 -21.73
N LEU A 486 1.25 -59.06 -20.46
CA LEU A 486 1.50 -60.02 -19.37
C LEU A 486 0.23 -60.54 -18.66
N LEU A 487 -0.96 -60.04 -19.02
CA LEU A 487 -2.24 -60.40 -18.39
C LEU A 487 -3.09 -61.42 -19.19
N PHE A 488 -2.57 -61.96 -20.29
CA PHE A 488 -3.28 -62.94 -21.13
C PHE A 488 -2.55 -64.29 -21.19
N ILE A 489 -2.49 -64.99 -20.06
CA ILE A 489 -2.38 -66.46 -20.03
C ILE A 489 -3.42 -66.96 -19.01
N PRO A 490 -4.58 -67.47 -19.44
CA PRO A 490 -5.55 -68.08 -18.55
C PRO A 490 -5.42 -69.61 -18.59
N PHE A 491 -5.42 -70.27 -17.42
CA PHE A 491 -6.38 -71.32 -17.04
C PHE A 491 -5.87 -72.24 -15.91
N PHE A 492 -6.88 -72.70 -15.14
CA PHE A 492 -6.97 -73.99 -14.44
C PHE A 492 -6.61 -74.10 -12.94
N VAL A 493 -7.56 -74.76 -12.24
CA VAL A 493 -7.55 -75.41 -10.91
C VAL A 493 -7.92 -74.49 -9.73
N GLU A 494 -9.19 -74.46 -9.32
CA GLU A 494 -9.85 -75.35 -8.33
C GLU A 494 -9.37 -75.15 -6.87
N LEU A 495 -10.35 -74.78 -6.02
CA LEU A 495 -10.65 -75.37 -4.71
C LEU A 495 -9.55 -75.45 -3.61
N TYR A 496 -10.03 -75.23 -2.38
CA TYR A 496 -9.45 -75.54 -1.06
C TYR A 496 -8.59 -74.47 -0.33
N VAL A 497 -9.03 -74.23 0.93
CA VAL A 497 -8.20 -73.97 2.15
C VAL A 497 -7.76 -72.49 2.29
N VAL A 498 -8.45 -71.62 3.03
CA VAL A 498 -8.57 -71.56 4.51
C VAL A 498 -7.34 -72.10 5.24
N ASP A 499 -6.60 -71.17 5.84
CA ASP A 499 -5.45 -71.35 6.74
C ASP A 499 -4.11 -71.64 6.06
N VAL A 500 -3.16 -70.72 6.27
CA VAL A 500 -1.84 -70.96 6.90
C VAL A 500 -0.82 -69.85 6.50
N ILE A 501 -0.52 -68.96 7.47
CA ILE A 501 0.83 -68.48 7.85
C ILE A 501 1.51 -67.52 6.84
N VAL A 502 1.50 -66.18 7.04
CA VAL A 502 2.45 -65.44 7.91
C VAL A 502 3.40 -66.35 8.68
N GLY A 503 4.45 -66.71 7.94
CA GLY A 503 5.81 -66.96 8.37
C GLY A 503 6.66 -66.29 7.30
#